data_AF-A0A1Z4N969-F1
#
_entry.id   AF-A0A1Z4N969-F1
#
_cell.length_a   1.000
_cell.length_b   1.000
_cell.length_c   1.000
_cell.angle_alpha   90.00
_cell.angle_beta   90.00
_cell.angle_gamma   90.00
#
_symmetry.space_group_name_H-M   'P 1'
#
loop_
_entity.id
_entity.type
_entity.pdbx_description
1 polymer ?
#
loop_
_entity_poly.entity_id
_entity_poly.type
_entity_poly.pdbx_seq_one_letter_code
_entity_poly.pdbx_strand_id
1 'polypeptide(L)'
;MKRTQKYSKALDLLTFPHQTQDQLYSELNRLGWYWEPQRKEWIRDDTPAKEASKLIRIRVWAASDKVADVVDSFVEIAEDSGLRLLEESAPYPCRPPNQNDSRIYLTFE
;
A
#
# COMPACT_ATOMS: atom_id res chain seq x y z
N MET A 1 0.95 -7.70 -25.33
CA MET A 1 0.87 -6.51 -24.45
C MET A 1 0.46 -5.29 -25.25
N LYS A 2 -0.37 -4.41 -24.68
CA LYS A 2 -0.72 -3.13 -25.32
C LYS A 2 0.49 -2.19 -25.28
N ARG A 3 1.00 -1.76 -26.44
CA ARG A 3 2.10 -0.78 -26.51
C ARG A 3 1.59 0.62 -26.15
N THR A 4 1.55 0.91 -24.85
CA THR A 4 1.28 2.25 -24.33
C THR A 4 2.53 3.10 -24.46
N GLN A 5 2.37 4.43 -24.48
CA GLN A 5 3.51 5.35 -24.52
C GLN A 5 4.47 5.14 -23.34
N LYS A 6 3.94 4.89 -22.14
CA LYS A 6 4.71 4.54 -20.94
C LYS A 6 5.56 3.29 -21.16
N TYR A 7 4.97 2.24 -21.74
CA TYR A 7 5.66 0.99 -22.01
C TYR A 7 6.76 1.15 -23.08
N SER A 8 6.47 1.86 -24.17
CA SER A 8 7.47 2.10 -25.22
C SER A 8 8.68 2.85 -24.68
N LYS A 9 8.45 3.95 -23.93
CA LYS A 9 9.55 4.70 -23.31
C LYS A 9 10.29 3.92 -22.23
N ALA A 10 9.64 2.96 -21.56
CA ALA A 10 10.30 2.08 -20.61
C ALA A 10 11.30 1.13 -21.30
N LEU A 11 10.91 0.58 -22.46
CA LEU A 11 11.78 -0.28 -23.26
C LEU A 11 13.00 0.45 -23.82
N ASP A 12 12.87 1.75 -24.12
CA ASP A 12 13.98 2.58 -24.60
C ASP A 12 15.05 2.80 -23.51
N LEU A 13 14.65 2.72 -22.23
CA LEU A 13 15.53 2.98 -21.09
C LEU A 13 16.19 1.72 -20.53
N LEU A 14 15.47 0.60 -20.53
CA LEU A 14 15.93 -0.62 -19.88
C LEU A 14 15.59 -1.85 -20.72
N THR A 15 16.64 -2.54 -21.17
CA THR A 15 16.52 -3.89 -21.73
C THR A 15 16.55 -4.90 -20.59
N PHE A 16 15.37 -5.27 -20.10
CA PHE A 16 15.18 -6.24 -19.02
C PHE A 16 14.27 -7.38 -19.48
N PRO A 17 14.61 -8.67 -19.27
CA PRO A 17 13.71 -9.78 -19.58
C PRO A 17 12.47 -9.74 -18.68
N HIS A 18 11.28 -9.54 -19.26
CA HIS A 18 10.02 -9.49 -18.52
C HIS A 18 8.87 -10.12 -19.30
N GLN A 19 7.89 -10.64 -18.58
CA GLN A 19 6.66 -11.23 -19.10
C GLN A 19 5.45 -10.31 -18.94
N THR A 20 5.50 -9.33 -18.03
CA THR A 20 4.45 -8.32 -17.80
C THR A 20 5.03 -6.91 -17.84
N GLN A 21 4.21 -5.91 -18.20
CA GLN A 21 4.66 -4.51 -18.13
C GLN A 21 5.03 -4.10 -16.71
N ASP A 22 4.29 -4.63 -15.72
CA ASP A 22 4.52 -4.33 -14.31
C ASP A 22 5.89 -4.80 -13.84
N GLN A 23 6.40 -5.93 -14.34
CA GLN A 23 7.76 -6.37 -14.05
C GLN A 23 8.81 -5.37 -14.54
N LEU A 24 8.66 -4.85 -15.77
CA LEU A 24 9.56 -3.82 -16.30
C LEU A 24 9.46 -2.52 -15.49
N TYR A 25 8.25 -2.10 -15.12
CA TYR A 25 8.04 -0.87 -14.34
C TYR A 25 8.57 -0.99 -12.92
N SER A 26 8.38 -2.14 -12.26
CA SER A 26 8.94 -2.40 -10.95
C SER A 26 10.46 -2.39 -10.99
N GLU A 27 11.07 -2.93 -12.04
CA GLU A 27 12.52 -2.91 -12.19
C GLU A 27 13.04 -1.48 -12.45
N LEU A 28 12.35 -0.69 -13.29
CA LEU A 28 12.66 0.73 -13.46
C LEU A 28 12.56 1.50 -12.14
N ASN A 29 11.49 1.29 -11.36
CA ASN A 29 11.34 1.89 -10.03
C ASN A 29 12.47 1.49 -9.09
N ARG A 30 12.89 0.22 -9.09
CA ARG A 30 14.03 -0.28 -8.30
C ARG A 30 15.34 0.44 -8.67
N LEU A 31 15.48 0.85 -9.92
CA LEU A 31 16.63 1.61 -10.44
C LEU A 31 16.50 3.13 -10.27
N GLY A 32 15.46 3.61 -9.56
CA GLY A 32 15.24 5.03 -9.30
C GLY A 32 14.48 5.78 -10.40
N TRP A 33 13.91 5.08 -11.39
CA TRP A 33 13.07 5.68 -12.41
C TRP A 33 11.60 5.66 -12.02
N TYR A 34 10.91 6.79 -12.15
CA TYR A 34 9.46 6.87 -11.98
C TYR A 34 8.82 7.55 -13.20
N TRP A 35 7.57 7.19 -13.48
CA TRP A 35 6.81 7.78 -14.59
C TRP A 35 6.16 9.08 -14.16
N GLU A 36 6.51 10.19 -14.81
CA GLU A 36 5.88 11.49 -14.65
C GLU A 36 4.76 11.66 -15.67
N PRO A 37 3.46 11.55 -15.28
CA PRO A 37 2.35 11.53 -16.22
C PRO A 37 2.17 12.83 -17.00
N GLN A 38 2.52 13.98 -16.41
CA GLN A 38 2.36 15.28 -17.07
C GLN A 38 3.36 15.45 -18.21
N ARG A 39 4.60 15.02 -17.99
CA ARG A 39 5.67 15.05 -19.00
C ARG A 39 5.64 13.84 -19.94
N LYS A 40 4.90 12.79 -19.55
CA LYS A 40 4.84 11.50 -20.25
C LYS A 40 6.25 10.93 -20.44
N GLU A 41 7.04 10.95 -19.38
CA GLU A 41 8.45 10.55 -19.38
C GLU A 41 8.79 9.77 -18.12
N TRP A 42 9.81 8.92 -18.23
CA TRP A 42 10.45 8.35 -17.06
C TRP A 42 11.54 9.32 -16.61
N ILE A 43 11.50 9.67 -15.34
CA ILE A 43 12.45 10.56 -14.70
C ILE A 43 13.22 9.73 -13.69
N ARG A 44 14.54 9.92 -13.65
CA ARG A 44 15.39 9.29 -12.65
C ARG A 44 15.57 10.23 -11.46
N ASP A 45 15.37 9.69 -10.27
CA ASP A 45 15.72 10.35 -9.01
C ASP A 45 16.74 9.48 -8.28
N ASP A 46 17.96 9.99 -8.18
CA ASP A 46 19.08 9.33 -7.48
C ASP A 46 19.15 9.76 -6.00
N THR A 47 18.16 10.51 -5.50
CA THR A 47 18.05 10.81 -4.07
C THR A 47 17.98 9.49 -3.29
N PRO A 48 18.83 9.28 -2.26
CA PRO A 48 18.77 8.07 -1.45
C PRO A 48 17.36 7.82 -0.93
N ALA A 49 16.87 6.60 -1.11
CA ALA A 49 15.57 6.21 -0.58
C ALA A 49 15.55 6.45 0.93
N LYS A 50 14.47 7.04 1.43
CA LYS A 50 14.22 7.11 2.88
C LYS A 50 14.07 5.70 3.41
N GLU A 51 14.44 5.50 4.68
CA GLU A 51 14.15 4.22 5.35
C GLU A 51 12.67 3.88 5.21
N ALA A 52 12.38 2.60 4.97
CA ALA A 52 11.01 2.11 4.92
C ALA A 52 10.31 2.41 6.25
N SER A 53 9.03 2.80 6.17
CA SER A 53 8.22 2.95 7.36
C SER A 53 8.16 1.62 8.10
N LYS A 54 8.50 1.63 9.39
CA LYS A 54 8.27 0.49 10.29
C LYS A 54 6.80 0.38 10.71
N LEU A 55 6.02 1.44 10.50
CA LEU A 55 4.62 1.49 10.90
C LEU A 55 3.73 0.73 9.93
N ILE A 56 2.88 -0.13 10.49
CA ILE A 56 1.80 -0.84 9.78
C ILE A 56 0.48 -0.21 10.23
N ARG A 57 -0.33 0.27 9.27
CA ARG A 57 -1.64 0.88 9.56
C ARG A 57 -2.74 0.02 8.99
N ILE A 58 -3.66 -0.41 9.85
CA ILE A 58 -4.73 -1.35 9.51
C ILE A 58 -6.06 -0.71 9.82
N ARG A 59 -7.03 -0.90 8.91
CA ARG A 59 -8.41 -0.49 9.13
C ARG A 59 -9.26 -1.75 9.21
N VAL A 60 -9.75 -2.04 10.42
CA VAL A 60 -10.72 -3.10 10.65
C VAL A 60 -12.10 -2.53 10.40
N TRP A 61 -12.91 -3.22 9.59
CA TRP A 61 -14.26 -2.81 9.24
C TRP A 61 -15.18 -4.02 9.35
N ALA A 62 -16.19 -3.93 10.22
CA ALA A 62 -17.13 -5.00 10.50
C ALA A 62 -18.46 -4.41 11.01
N ALA A 63 -19.44 -5.29 11.28
CA ALA A 63 -20.68 -4.89 11.94
C ALA A 63 -20.39 -4.18 13.27
N SER A 64 -21.17 -3.15 13.60
CA SER A 64 -20.89 -2.24 14.72
C SER A 64 -20.88 -2.94 16.08
N ASP A 65 -21.66 -4.00 16.21
CA ASP A 65 -21.76 -4.84 17.40
C ASP A 65 -20.62 -5.88 17.51
N LYS A 66 -19.79 -6.02 16.47
CA LYS A 66 -18.71 -7.04 16.40
C LYS A 66 -17.33 -6.45 16.17
N VAL A 67 -17.22 -5.18 15.78
CA VAL A 67 -15.95 -4.60 15.35
C VAL A 67 -14.89 -4.62 16.46
N ALA A 68 -15.29 -4.46 17.72
CA ALA A 68 -14.38 -4.55 18.87
C ALA A 68 -13.81 -5.98 19.02
N ASP A 69 -14.67 -7.00 19.09
CA ASP A 69 -14.24 -8.40 19.20
C ASP A 69 -13.30 -8.84 18.06
N VAL A 70 -13.56 -8.34 16.85
CA VAL A 70 -12.70 -8.59 15.68
C VAL A 70 -11.35 -7.89 15.82
N VAL A 71 -11.33 -6.66 16.35
CA VAL A 71 -10.09 -5.93 16.63
C VAL A 71 -9.28 -6.66 17.69
N ASP A 72 -9.88 -7.07 18.80
CA ASP A 72 -9.20 -7.78 19.88
C ASP A 72 -8.54 -9.07 19.36
N SER A 73 -9.29 -9.87 18.60
CA SER A 73 -8.76 -11.09 17.96
C SER A 73 -7.61 -10.79 17.00
N PHE A 74 -7.69 -9.67 16.28
CA PHE A 74 -6.65 -9.28 15.32
C PHE A 74 -5.39 -8.79 16.03
N VAL A 75 -5.54 -8.01 17.11
CA VAL A 75 -4.43 -7.52 17.92
C VAL A 75 -3.67 -8.69 18.54
N GLU A 76 -4.37 -9.68 19.11
CA GLU A 76 -3.74 -10.89 19.67
C GLU A 76 -2.87 -11.60 18.62
N ILE A 77 -3.41 -11.85 17.42
CA ILE A 77 -2.67 -12.49 16.33
C ILE A 77 -1.48 -11.66 15.87
N ALA A 78 -1.63 -10.33 15.81
CA ALA A 78 -0.57 -9.43 15.40
C ALA A 78 0.57 -9.40 16.42
N GLU A 79 0.25 -9.37 17.71
CA GLU A 79 1.22 -9.42 18.80
C GLU A 79 1.95 -10.77 18.86
N ASP A 80 1.23 -11.88 18.68
CA ASP A 80 1.82 -13.22 18.53
C ASP A 80 2.76 -13.33 17.32
N SER A 81 2.50 -12.53 16.29
CA SER A 81 3.36 -12.42 15.10
C SER A 81 4.55 -11.48 15.29
N GLY A 82 4.71 -10.91 16.49
CA GLY A 82 5.82 -10.03 16.86
C GLY A 82 5.62 -8.56 16.55
N LEU A 83 4.41 -8.12 16.23
CA LEU A 83 4.07 -6.70 16.06
C LEU A 83 3.69 -6.09 17.40
N ARG A 84 3.99 -4.80 17.59
CA ARG A 84 3.60 -4.06 18.80
C ARG A 84 2.49 -3.08 18.47
N LEU A 85 1.33 -3.18 19.13
CA LEU A 85 0.27 -2.20 18.97
C LEU A 85 0.72 -0.85 19.56
N LEU A 86 0.58 0.21 18.76
CA LEU A 86 0.94 1.58 19.13
C LEU A 86 -0.28 2.46 19.37
N GLU A 87 -1.30 2.32 18.53
CA GLU A 87 -2.50 3.14 18.59
C GLU A 87 -3.71 2.34 18.13
N GLU A 88 -4.80 2.52 18.87
CA GLU A 88 -6.14 2.08 18.50
C GLU A 88 -7.09 3.26 18.62
N SER A 89 -7.86 3.51 17.56
CA SER A 89 -8.89 4.54 17.57
C SER A 89 -10.20 4.05 18.17
N ALA A 90 -11.02 4.97 18.70
CA ALA A 90 -12.43 4.65 19.00
C ALA A 90 -13.19 4.16 17.75
N PRO A 91 -14.26 3.35 17.91
CA PRO A 91 -15.10 2.92 16.79
C PRO A 91 -15.71 4.13 16.05
N TYR A 92 -15.46 4.21 14.75
CA TYR A 92 -16.10 5.18 13.87
C TYR A 92 -17.29 4.56 13.17
N PRO A 93 -18.52 5.09 13.36
CA PRO A 93 -19.68 4.60 12.64
C PRO A 93 -19.56 4.91 11.15
N CYS A 94 -20.00 3.97 10.32
CA CYS A 94 -20.11 4.21 8.89
C CYS A 94 -21.37 5.03 8.58
N ARG A 95 -21.32 5.76 7.46
CA ARG A 95 -22.48 6.53 6.97
C ARG A 95 -23.39 5.63 6.13
N PRO A 96 -24.66 6.01 5.94
CA PRO A 96 -25.54 5.31 5.02
C PRO A 96 -24.92 5.11 3.62
N PRO A 97 -25.11 3.96 2.98
CA PRO A 97 -26.00 2.85 3.36
C PRO A 97 -25.40 1.81 4.33
N ASN A 98 -24.17 2.01 4.82
CA ASN A 98 -23.46 1.05 5.67
C ASN A 98 -23.56 1.39 7.16
N GLN A 99 -24.63 2.06 7.60
CA GLN A 99 -24.78 2.55 8.98
C GLN A 99 -24.75 1.45 10.06
N ASN A 100 -24.90 0.18 9.67
CA ASN A 100 -24.79 -0.96 10.58
C ASN A 100 -23.33 -1.37 10.83
N ASP A 101 -22.38 -0.86 10.06
CA ASP A 101 -20.97 -1.16 10.21
C ASP A 101 -20.21 -0.04 10.94
N SER A 102 -19.12 -0.40 11.60
CA SER A 102 -18.17 0.51 12.20
C SER A 102 -16.74 0.11 11.85
N ARG A 103 -15.83 1.07 11.95
CA ARG A 103 -14.41 0.85 11.65
C ARG A 103 -13.52 1.34 12.78
N ILE A 104 -12.45 0.60 13.02
CA ILE A 104 -11.38 0.94 13.97
C ILE A 104 -10.07 0.98 13.19
N TYR A 105 -9.23 1.95 13.51
CA TYR A 105 -7.91 2.12 12.94
C TYR A 105 -6.87 1.66 13.96
N LEU A 106 -5.99 0.77 13.53
CA LEU A 106 -4.89 0.23 14.31
C LEU A 106 -3.57 0.67 13.68
N THR A 107 -2.60 0.98 14.53
CA THR A 107 -1.21 1.22 14.12
C THR A 107 -0.28 0.30 14.90
N PHE A 108 0.57 -0.44 14.19
CA PHE A 108 1.59 -1.32 14.76
C PHE A 108 3.00 -0.90 14.33
N GLU A 109 4.02 -1.41 15.01
CA GLU A 109 5.43 -1.45 14.57
C GLU A 109 6.07 -2.83 14.75
#